data_AF-A0A812LWX6-F1
#
_entry.id   AF-A0A812LWX6-F1
#
_cell.length_a   1.000
_cell.length_b   1.000
_cell.length_c   1.000
_cell.angle_alpha   90.00
_cell.angle_beta   90.00
_cell.angle_gamma   90.00
#
_symmetry.space_group_name_H-M   'P 1'
#
loop_
_entity.id
_entity.type
_entity.pdbx_description
1 polymer ?
#
loop_
_entity_poly.entity_id
_entity_poly.type
_entity_poly.pdbx_seq_one_letter_code
_entity_poly.pdbx_strand_id
1 'polypeptide(L)'
;MEHLGVASFDCAAVNPDFHGTFEATCAFGNITGVTSTCVENPCTSSSYIEAELGGTTSQQYSPGVLHGATWTVPCEPINWDYIGDMQMSCYRGHVRADNSSCILVELGCQPSGPGGNLTVGNYTVDLRPVAGVSKDETFQVDCGSQTQRKYVGEITVTCGRRGSYASMDSGCEPRSCVGGEALLVQSQYMNGSVLSSDMAHMQAINVTCENVSEVLRGDVQIMCDYGDFQLTHSCYSVCLPSRPAQATLGGKVHDVIAPEVLATGRGYFLPCNDFVANYSGTVNISCLASDLLANTSDCLPDPCQDEIRSISHEGKAVPLKHCNYIEQGLRTGASVTKHA
;
A
#
# COMPACT_ATOMS: atom_id res chain seq x y z
N MET A 1 94.42 -21.84 9.90
CA MET A 1 94.88 -20.80 8.95
C MET A 1 96.38 -20.67 9.14
N GLU A 2 97.19 -20.86 8.10
CA GLU A 2 98.65 -20.68 8.18
C GLU A 2 99.00 -19.19 8.34
N HIS A 3 100.20 -18.87 8.82
CA HIS A 3 100.66 -17.48 8.95
C HIS A 3 100.67 -16.81 7.57
N LEU A 4 99.96 -15.68 7.42
CA LEU A 4 99.64 -14.99 6.15
C LEU A 4 98.63 -15.72 5.23
N GLY A 5 97.95 -16.74 5.73
CA GLY A 5 96.87 -17.39 5.01
C GLY A 5 95.63 -16.49 4.91
N VAL A 6 94.97 -16.54 3.76
CA VAL A 6 93.61 -16.01 3.54
C VAL A 6 92.65 -17.18 3.55
N ALA A 7 91.57 -17.08 4.33
CA ALA A 7 90.48 -18.03 4.29
C ALA A 7 89.16 -17.28 4.04
N SER A 8 88.29 -17.89 3.25
CA SER A 8 86.94 -17.42 2.99
C SER A 8 85.96 -18.08 3.96
N PHE A 9 85.10 -17.27 4.57
CA PHE A 9 84.06 -17.71 5.50
C PHE A 9 82.70 -17.25 5.00
N ASP A 10 81.69 -18.09 5.19
CA ASP A 10 80.29 -17.69 4.95
C ASP A 10 79.86 -16.66 5.99
N CYS A 11 79.29 -15.55 5.53
CA CYS A 11 78.74 -14.53 6.42
C CYS A 11 77.61 -15.09 7.30
N ALA A 12 76.80 -16.00 6.76
CA ALA A 12 75.70 -16.64 7.48
C ALA A 12 76.18 -17.54 8.64
N ALA A 13 77.41 -18.06 8.55
CA ALA A 13 78.01 -18.85 9.62
C ALA A 13 78.38 -18.01 10.86
N VAL A 14 78.57 -16.69 10.67
CA VAL A 14 78.87 -15.75 11.76
C VAL A 14 77.61 -15.04 12.22
N ASN A 15 76.77 -14.58 11.29
CA ASN A 15 75.48 -13.97 11.57
C ASN A 15 74.47 -14.42 10.51
N PRO A 16 73.40 -15.15 10.89
CA PRO A 16 72.42 -15.67 9.94
C PRO A 16 71.66 -14.58 9.18
N ASP A 17 71.70 -13.31 9.63
CA ASP A 17 71.07 -12.15 8.98
C ASP A 17 71.81 -11.63 7.74
N PHE A 18 73.00 -12.17 7.46
CA PHE A 18 73.86 -11.74 6.36
C PHE A 18 74.15 -12.90 5.42
N HIS A 19 74.33 -12.58 4.14
CA HIS A 19 74.77 -13.52 3.11
C HIS A 19 76.03 -13.00 2.42
N GLY A 20 76.63 -13.88 1.62
CA GLY A 20 77.91 -13.64 0.97
C GLY A 20 79.04 -14.35 1.70
N THR A 21 80.27 -14.02 1.33
CA THR A 21 81.46 -14.55 1.98
C THR A 21 82.39 -13.40 2.32
N PHE A 22 83.14 -13.51 3.41
CA PHE A 22 84.19 -12.56 3.75
C PHE A 22 85.54 -13.25 3.83
N GLU A 23 86.59 -12.52 3.50
CA GLU A 23 87.96 -12.99 3.64
C GLU A 23 88.50 -12.59 5.01
N ALA A 24 89.10 -13.55 5.71
CA ALA A 24 89.88 -13.27 6.91
C ALA A 24 91.35 -13.63 6.68
N THR A 25 92.23 -12.73 7.11
CA THR A 25 93.68 -12.91 7.04
C THR A 25 94.24 -13.08 8.43
N CYS A 26 95.06 -14.12 8.64
CA CYS A 26 95.79 -14.32 9.89
C CYS A 26 97.21 -13.76 9.74
N ALA A 27 97.50 -12.64 10.39
CA ALA A 27 98.82 -12.02 10.41
C ALA A 27 99.29 -11.83 11.86
N PHE A 28 100.48 -12.36 12.19
CA PHE A 28 101.10 -12.23 13.51
C PHE A 28 100.20 -12.65 14.69
N GLY A 29 99.36 -13.67 14.51
CA GLY A 29 98.46 -14.17 15.55
C GLY A 29 97.13 -13.41 15.68
N ASN A 30 96.92 -12.35 14.90
CA ASN A 30 95.65 -11.62 14.82
C ASN A 30 94.89 -12.00 13.54
N ILE A 31 93.58 -12.21 13.67
CA ILE A 31 92.68 -12.45 12.55
C ILE A 31 91.94 -11.15 12.25
N THR A 32 92.12 -10.61 11.05
CA THR A 32 91.35 -9.46 10.54
C THR A 32 90.46 -9.91 9.40
N GLY A 33 89.15 -9.69 9.53
CA GLY A 33 88.16 -10.01 8.49
C GLY A 33 87.69 -8.76 7.76
N VAL A 34 87.62 -8.82 6.42
CA VAL A 34 87.03 -7.77 5.58
C VAL A 34 85.57 -8.11 5.33
N THR A 35 84.67 -7.61 6.17
CA THR A 35 83.23 -7.97 6.13
C THR A 35 82.40 -7.12 5.18
N SER A 36 83.02 -6.29 4.34
CA SER A 36 82.29 -5.41 3.40
C SER A 36 81.52 -6.17 2.32
N THR A 37 81.82 -7.45 2.13
CA THR A 37 81.13 -8.37 1.22
C THR A 37 79.97 -9.11 1.88
N CYS A 38 79.79 -8.98 3.21
CA CYS A 38 78.62 -9.48 3.91
C CYS A 38 77.47 -8.48 3.72
N VAL A 39 76.45 -8.89 2.99
CA VAL A 39 75.28 -8.07 2.69
C VAL A 39 74.10 -8.59 3.51
N GLU A 40 73.27 -7.70 4.04
CA GLU A 40 72.07 -8.08 4.78
C GLU A 40 71.12 -8.88 3.90
N ASN A 41 70.48 -9.90 4.48
CA ASN A 41 69.64 -10.82 3.74
C ASN A 41 68.45 -10.11 3.07
N PRO A 42 68.17 -10.42 1.79
CA PRO A 42 66.93 -10.00 1.15
C PRO A 42 65.76 -10.80 1.72
N CYS A 43 64.55 -10.25 1.60
CA CYS A 43 63.32 -10.98 1.90
C CYS A 43 62.89 -11.71 0.64
N THR A 44 63.19 -13.01 0.55
CA THR A 44 62.81 -13.87 -0.58
C THR A 44 61.29 -13.94 -0.73
N SER A 45 60.80 -14.44 -1.87
CA SER A 45 59.35 -14.63 -2.09
C SER A 45 58.68 -15.62 -1.13
N SER A 46 59.48 -16.45 -0.44
CA SER A 46 59.00 -17.35 0.61
C SER A 46 58.99 -16.71 2.01
N SER A 47 59.57 -15.52 2.16
CA SER A 47 59.56 -14.80 3.43
C SER A 47 58.17 -14.20 3.65
N TYR A 48 57.60 -14.39 4.84
CA TYR A 48 56.27 -13.89 5.17
C TYR A 48 56.19 -13.36 6.60
N ILE A 49 55.12 -12.62 6.89
CA ILE A 49 54.70 -12.25 8.23
C ILE A 49 53.22 -12.60 8.39
N GLU A 50 52.79 -12.95 9.61
CA GLU A 50 51.38 -13.01 9.96
C GLU A 50 50.93 -11.60 10.36
N ALA A 51 50.30 -10.90 9.42
CA ALA A 51 49.75 -9.58 9.68
C ALA A 51 48.41 -9.72 10.41
N GLU A 52 48.28 -9.09 11.57
CA GLU A 52 47.03 -9.03 12.33
C GLU A 52 46.34 -7.67 12.13
N LEU A 53 45.07 -7.71 11.77
CA LEU A 53 44.24 -6.52 11.61
C LEU A 53 42.83 -6.75 12.16
N GLY A 54 42.48 -6.02 13.22
CA GLY A 54 41.17 -6.14 13.86
C GLY A 54 40.82 -7.54 14.38
N GLY A 55 41.83 -8.31 14.84
CA GLY A 55 41.67 -9.69 15.33
C GLY A 55 41.66 -10.77 14.25
N THR A 56 41.81 -10.40 12.96
CA THR A 56 42.00 -11.35 11.86
C THR A 56 43.47 -11.41 11.48
N THR A 57 44.04 -12.61 11.34
CA THR A 57 45.43 -12.83 10.92
C THR A 57 45.48 -13.35 9.49
N SER A 58 46.41 -12.82 8.68
CA SER A 58 46.64 -13.29 7.31
C SER A 58 48.13 -13.32 6.98
N GLN A 59 48.58 -14.35 6.25
CA GLN A 59 49.97 -14.48 5.82
C GLN A 59 50.25 -13.57 4.63
N GLN A 60 51.21 -12.66 4.80
CA GLN A 60 51.63 -11.73 3.76
C GLN A 60 53.06 -12.04 3.32
N TYR A 61 53.19 -12.39 2.05
CA TYR A 61 54.45 -12.80 1.45
C TYR A 61 55.20 -11.60 0.87
N SER A 62 56.52 -11.60 0.99
CA SER A 62 57.39 -10.64 0.32
C SER A 62 57.36 -10.85 -1.20
N PRO A 63 57.40 -9.81 -2.03
CA PRO A 63 57.53 -9.96 -3.48
C PRO A 63 58.96 -10.31 -3.93
N GLY A 64 59.90 -10.56 -3.00
CA GLY A 64 61.29 -10.81 -3.31
C GLY A 64 62.08 -9.50 -3.39
N VAL A 65 62.31 -8.83 -2.25
CA VAL A 65 62.92 -7.50 -2.19
C VAL A 65 64.24 -7.49 -1.42
N LEU A 66 65.11 -6.53 -1.75
CA LEU A 66 66.36 -6.30 -1.05
C LEU A 66 66.11 -5.80 0.39
N HIS A 67 67.11 -5.95 1.24
CA HIS A 67 67.10 -5.34 2.56
C HIS A 67 66.85 -3.82 2.47
N GLY A 68 66.03 -3.29 3.38
CA GLY A 68 65.68 -1.88 3.46
C GLY A 68 64.57 -1.45 2.50
N ALA A 69 64.16 -2.31 1.56
CA ALA A 69 63.04 -2.03 0.68
C ALA A 69 61.70 -2.07 1.41
N THR A 70 60.75 -1.27 0.92
CA THR A 70 59.37 -1.21 1.39
C THR A 70 58.39 -1.49 0.26
N TRP A 71 57.23 -2.05 0.57
CA TRP A 71 56.10 -2.21 -0.35
C TRP A 71 54.79 -2.05 0.42
N THR A 72 53.67 -2.03 -0.29
CA THR A 72 52.34 -1.94 0.31
C THR A 72 51.50 -3.18 0.03
N VAL A 73 50.62 -3.50 0.96
CA VAL A 73 49.61 -4.53 0.83
C VAL A 73 48.26 -3.92 1.23
N PRO A 74 47.19 -4.05 0.43
CA PRO A 74 45.89 -3.51 0.79
C PRO A 74 45.36 -4.16 2.07
N CYS A 75 44.67 -3.40 2.92
CA CYS A 75 44.14 -3.90 4.20
C CYS A 75 42.92 -4.84 4.00
N GLU A 76 42.14 -4.63 2.94
CA GLU A 76 40.86 -5.32 2.66
C GLU A 76 40.97 -6.85 2.56
N PRO A 77 42.00 -7.45 1.91
CA PRO A 77 42.17 -8.91 1.88
C PRO A 77 42.56 -9.54 3.23
N ILE A 78 43.09 -8.75 4.17
CA ILE A 78 43.43 -9.22 5.53
C ILE A 78 42.16 -9.14 6.38
N ASN A 79 41.52 -7.98 6.38
CA ASN A 79 40.25 -7.75 7.03
C ASN A 79 39.43 -6.74 6.22
N TRP A 80 38.32 -7.21 5.67
CA TRP A 80 37.44 -6.41 4.82
C TRP A 80 36.81 -5.20 5.54
N ASP A 81 36.89 -5.14 6.87
CA ASP A 81 36.50 -3.97 7.67
C ASP A 81 37.50 -2.82 7.62
N TYR A 82 38.63 -2.95 6.94
CA TYR A 82 39.68 -1.93 6.91
C TYR A 82 40.00 -1.54 5.48
N ILE A 83 40.14 -0.23 5.25
CA ILE A 83 40.68 0.33 4.00
C ILE A 83 42.06 0.93 4.26
N GLY A 84 42.74 1.24 3.15
CA GLY A 84 44.10 1.74 3.15
C GLY A 84 45.09 0.64 2.80
N ASP A 85 46.36 0.98 2.98
CA ASP A 85 47.49 0.13 2.61
C ASP A 85 48.38 -0.07 3.84
N MET A 86 48.63 -1.33 4.18
CA MET A 86 49.62 -1.72 5.16
C MET A 86 51.01 -1.54 4.57
N GLN A 87 51.88 -0.81 5.26
CA GLN A 87 53.27 -0.64 4.83
C GLN A 87 54.10 -1.83 5.29
N MET A 88 54.77 -2.48 4.35
CA MET A 88 55.63 -3.62 4.59
C MET A 88 57.08 -3.23 4.39
N SER A 89 57.99 -3.80 5.17
CA SER A 89 59.43 -3.55 5.04
C SER A 89 60.25 -4.82 5.22
N CYS A 90 61.39 -4.89 4.52
CA CYS A 90 62.34 -5.97 4.66
C CYS A 90 63.51 -5.57 5.56
N TYR A 91 63.68 -6.26 6.68
CA TYR A 91 64.79 -6.05 7.59
C TYR A 91 65.55 -7.35 7.83
N ARG A 92 66.75 -7.48 7.24
CA ARG A 92 67.66 -8.64 7.40
C ARG A 92 67.00 -9.99 7.14
N GLY A 93 66.27 -10.11 6.03
CA GLY A 93 65.53 -11.33 5.68
C GLY A 93 64.20 -11.52 6.41
N HIS A 94 63.84 -10.62 7.33
CA HIS A 94 62.55 -10.64 8.02
C HIS A 94 61.59 -9.58 7.48
N VAL A 95 60.37 -9.99 7.19
CA VAL A 95 59.28 -9.07 6.81
C VAL A 95 58.71 -8.44 8.09
N ARG A 96 58.51 -7.12 8.06
CA ARG A 96 57.79 -6.36 9.09
C ARG A 96 56.60 -5.65 8.46
N ALA A 97 55.54 -5.51 9.23
CA ALA A 97 54.30 -4.84 8.83
C ALA A 97 54.00 -3.66 9.76
N ASP A 98 53.57 -2.55 9.17
CA ASP A 98 53.00 -1.38 9.84
C ASP A 98 51.58 -1.18 9.32
N ASN A 99 50.61 -1.39 10.19
CA ASN A 99 49.19 -1.31 9.90
C ASN A 99 48.54 0.03 10.33
N SER A 100 49.33 1.03 10.72
CA SER A 100 48.82 2.32 11.19
C SER A 100 48.00 3.08 10.12
N SER A 101 48.24 2.82 8.84
CA SER A 101 47.49 3.35 7.71
C SER A 101 46.20 2.58 7.40
N CYS A 102 45.98 1.42 8.03
CA CYS A 102 44.72 0.69 7.91
C CYS A 102 43.67 1.33 8.83
N ILE A 103 42.70 2.01 8.23
CA ILE A 103 41.59 2.63 8.97
C ILE A 103 40.38 1.72 8.92
N LEU A 104 39.74 1.52 10.07
CA LEU A 104 38.48 0.80 10.15
C LEU A 104 37.47 1.54 9.27
N VAL A 105 37.00 0.88 8.22
CA VAL A 105 35.88 1.38 7.46
C VAL A 105 34.67 1.24 8.36
N GLU A 106 34.12 2.37 8.76
CA GLU A 106 32.77 2.42 9.27
C GLU A 106 31.79 2.18 8.11
N LEU A 107 31.82 0.98 7.52
CA LEU A 107 30.87 0.59 6.47
C LEU A 107 29.49 0.52 7.11
N GLY A 108 28.68 1.55 6.84
CA GLY A 108 27.24 1.48 7.01
C GLY A 108 26.62 0.64 5.89
N CYS A 109 25.39 0.96 5.49
CA CYS A 109 24.66 0.17 4.51
C CYS A 109 25.06 0.52 3.08
N GLN A 110 25.18 -0.50 2.21
CA GLN A 110 25.45 -0.32 0.79
C GLN A 110 24.27 -0.84 -0.06
N PRO A 111 23.98 -0.26 -1.23
CA PRO A 111 22.87 -0.71 -2.10
C PRO A 111 23.01 -2.17 -2.55
N SER A 112 24.25 -2.62 -2.76
CA SER A 112 24.60 -3.99 -3.13
C SER A 112 24.81 -4.94 -1.94
N GLY A 113 24.69 -4.43 -0.71
CA GLY A 113 24.92 -5.20 0.51
C GLY A 113 23.84 -6.24 0.81
N PRO A 114 24.02 -7.05 1.87
CA PRO A 114 22.95 -7.87 2.41
C PRO A 114 21.83 -6.93 2.89
N GLY A 115 20.69 -6.96 2.20
CA GLY A 115 19.48 -6.24 2.59
C GLY A 115 18.89 -6.81 3.89
N GLY A 116 17.89 -6.12 4.42
CA GLY A 116 17.04 -6.65 5.50
C GLY A 116 15.59 -6.63 5.07
N ASN A 117 14.78 -7.51 5.65
CA ASN A 117 13.35 -7.56 5.34
C ASN A 117 12.55 -7.06 6.53
N LEU A 118 11.53 -6.25 6.26
CA LEU A 118 10.53 -5.84 7.25
C LEU A 118 9.13 -6.17 6.74
N THR A 119 8.28 -6.74 7.61
CA THR A 119 6.88 -7.03 7.26
C THR A 119 5.97 -5.89 7.71
N VAL A 120 5.20 -5.34 6.76
CA VAL A 120 4.18 -4.31 7.00
C VAL A 120 2.83 -4.88 6.58
N GLY A 121 2.00 -5.24 7.57
CA GLY A 121 0.78 -6.01 7.33
C GLY A 121 1.09 -7.37 6.70
N ASN A 122 0.65 -7.56 5.45
CA ASN A 122 0.90 -8.79 4.67
C ASN A 122 2.01 -8.64 3.63
N TYR A 123 2.71 -7.50 3.60
CA TYR A 123 3.77 -7.20 2.63
C TYR A 123 5.15 -7.37 3.27
N THR A 124 6.08 -8.00 2.57
CA THR A 124 7.50 -8.05 2.96
C THR A 124 8.26 -7.03 2.12
N VAL A 125 8.87 -6.05 2.79
CA VAL A 125 9.63 -4.96 2.19
C VAL A 125 11.12 -5.30 2.25
N ASP A 126 11.81 -5.29 1.11
CA ASP A 126 13.28 -5.34 1.04
C ASP A 126 13.83 -3.95 1.32
N LEU A 127 14.51 -3.82 2.45
CA LEU A 127 15.14 -2.59 2.88
C LEU A 127 16.54 -2.58 2.28
N ARG A 128 16.79 -1.67 1.35
CA ARG A 128 18.12 -1.38 0.82
C ARG A 128 18.23 0.11 0.55
N PRO A 129 19.37 0.74 0.89
CA PRO A 129 19.54 2.15 0.57
C PRO A 129 19.80 2.32 -0.94
N VAL A 130 19.37 3.46 -1.49
CA VAL A 130 19.60 3.79 -2.91
C VAL A 130 21.06 4.18 -3.18
N ALA A 131 21.74 4.71 -2.16
CA ALA A 131 23.16 5.06 -2.18
C ALA A 131 23.86 4.49 -0.93
N GLY A 132 25.19 4.54 -0.88
CA GLY A 132 25.92 4.16 0.34
C GLY A 132 25.56 5.10 1.50
N VAL A 133 25.31 4.53 2.67
CA VAL A 133 24.97 5.24 3.92
C VAL A 133 26.05 4.92 4.93
N SER A 134 26.56 5.93 5.64
CA SER A 134 27.61 5.72 6.63
C SER A 134 27.07 4.98 7.85
N LYS A 135 27.95 4.40 8.66
CA LYS A 135 27.58 3.83 9.95
C LYS A 135 26.90 4.90 10.82
N ASP A 136 25.90 4.48 11.59
CA ASP A 136 25.07 5.28 12.48
C ASP A 136 24.20 6.35 11.78
N GLU A 137 24.31 6.49 10.45
CA GLU A 137 23.38 7.27 9.63
C GLU A 137 22.13 6.47 9.28
N THR A 138 21.09 7.19 8.85
CA THR A 138 19.79 6.61 8.50
C THR A 138 19.47 6.75 7.03
N PHE A 139 18.76 5.78 6.48
CA PHE A 139 18.02 5.93 5.23
C PHE A 139 16.53 5.62 5.43
N GLN A 140 15.72 6.10 4.51
CA GLN A 140 14.27 5.94 4.55
C GLN A 140 13.78 5.14 3.35
N VAL A 141 12.74 4.35 3.57
CA VAL A 141 12.02 3.61 2.53
C VAL A 141 10.55 4.00 2.61
N ASP A 142 10.03 4.56 1.51
CA ASP A 142 8.61 4.93 1.40
C ASP A 142 7.71 3.70 1.45
N CYS A 143 6.76 3.67 2.38
CA CYS A 143 5.83 2.55 2.56
C CYS A 143 4.92 2.38 1.34
N GLY A 144 4.55 3.47 0.67
CA GLY A 144 3.63 3.43 -0.48
C GLY A 144 4.19 2.66 -1.67
N SER A 145 5.47 2.85 -1.96
CA SER A 145 6.18 2.21 -3.06
C SER A 145 6.27 0.68 -2.92
N GLN A 146 6.30 0.19 -1.67
CA GLN A 146 6.52 -1.24 -1.36
C GLN A 146 5.23 -2.00 -1.01
N THR A 147 4.14 -1.30 -0.67
CA THR A 147 2.89 -1.91 -0.20
C THR A 147 1.71 -1.70 -1.15
N GLN A 148 1.97 -1.54 -2.45
CA GLN A 148 0.93 -1.24 -3.46
C GLN A 148 0.09 0.00 -3.09
N ARG A 149 0.69 0.99 -2.42
CA ARG A 149 0.05 2.22 -1.92
C ARG A 149 -1.05 2.00 -0.86
N LYS A 150 -1.10 0.83 -0.21
CA LYS A 150 -2.02 0.56 0.90
C LYS A 150 -1.56 1.20 2.21
N TYR A 151 -0.26 1.38 2.41
CA TYR A 151 0.30 2.08 3.56
C TYR A 151 0.94 3.39 3.11
N VAL A 152 0.99 4.37 4.02
CA VAL A 152 1.67 5.66 3.87
C VAL A 152 2.69 5.83 5.00
N GLY A 153 3.57 6.82 4.89
CA GLY A 153 4.66 7.03 5.83
C GLY A 153 5.97 6.40 5.34
N GLU A 154 6.94 6.30 6.24
CA GLU A 154 8.29 5.89 5.90
C GLU A 154 8.85 4.91 6.93
N ILE A 155 9.64 3.94 6.46
CA ILE A 155 10.46 3.07 7.31
C ILE A 155 11.82 3.74 7.46
N THR A 156 12.25 3.99 8.69
CA THR A 156 13.57 4.56 8.98
C THR A 156 14.51 3.45 9.43
N VAL A 157 15.63 3.30 8.74
CA VAL A 157 16.65 2.28 9.02
C VAL A 157 17.95 2.95 9.39
N THR A 158 18.50 2.60 10.55
CA THR A 158 19.82 3.06 11.00
C THR A 158 20.87 2.02 10.66
N CYS A 159 21.92 2.44 9.96
CA CYS A 159 22.99 1.56 9.54
C CYS A 159 23.93 1.23 10.69
N GLY A 160 24.07 -0.05 10.99
CA GLY A 160 25.06 -0.56 11.91
C GLY A 160 26.42 -0.75 11.24
N ARG A 161 27.32 -1.39 11.98
CA ARG A 161 28.63 -1.79 11.44
C ARG A 161 28.45 -2.89 10.40
N ARG A 162 29.38 -2.99 9.46
CA ARG A 162 29.47 -4.14 8.54
C ARG A 162 28.23 -4.31 7.65
N GLY A 163 27.54 -3.21 7.32
CA GLY A 163 26.29 -3.24 6.56
C GLY A 163 25.10 -3.87 7.27
N SER A 164 25.22 -4.21 8.56
CA SER A 164 24.07 -4.65 9.38
C SER A 164 23.14 -3.47 9.68
N TYR A 165 21.90 -3.74 10.07
CA TYR A 165 20.97 -2.70 10.53
C TYR A 165 21.01 -2.63 12.05
N ALA A 166 21.36 -1.45 12.57
CA ALA A 166 21.41 -1.20 14.01
C ALA A 166 19.99 -1.09 14.60
N SER A 167 19.09 -0.42 13.88
CA SER A 167 17.68 -0.32 14.23
C SER A 167 16.81 -0.14 12.97
N MET A 168 15.57 -0.60 13.08
CA MET A 168 14.53 -0.40 12.08
C MET A 168 13.28 0.09 12.80
N ASP A 169 12.77 1.25 12.39
CA ASP A 169 11.53 1.81 12.91
C ASP A 169 10.52 1.95 11.78
N SER A 170 9.31 1.40 12.00
CA SER A 170 8.25 1.42 10.98
C SER A 170 7.30 2.57 11.29
N GLY A 171 7.42 3.65 10.53
CA GLY A 171 6.41 4.73 10.48
C GLY A 171 5.29 4.44 9.47
N CYS A 172 5.11 3.19 9.04
CA CYS A 172 4.07 2.84 8.09
C CYS A 172 2.71 2.80 8.77
N GLU A 173 1.78 3.61 8.29
CA GLU A 173 0.39 3.62 8.74
C GLU A 173 -0.55 3.20 7.60
N PRO A 174 -1.62 2.43 7.88
CA PRO A 174 -2.62 2.14 6.87
C PRO A 174 -3.20 3.43 6.28
N ARG A 175 -3.31 3.46 4.95
CA ARG A 175 -3.76 4.65 4.24
C ARG A 175 -5.22 4.96 4.61
N SER A 176 -5.43 6.20 5.05
CA SER A 176 -6.76 6.75 5.27
C SER A 176 -7.40 7.16 3.94
N CYS A 177 -8.73 7.13 3.89
CA CYS A 177 -9.49 7.61 2.74
C CYS A 177 -9.69 9.11 2.88
N VAL A 178 -9.38 9.85 1.82
CA VAL A 178 -9.50 11.31 1.79
C VAL A 178 -10.91 11.66 1.33
N GLY A 179 -11.60 12.50 2.09
CA GLY A 179 -12.95 12.97 1.80
C GLY A 179 -13.01 13.95 0.64
N GLY A 180 -14.23 14.38 0.32
CA GLY A 180 -14.50 15.42 -0.69
C GLY A 180 -14.81 14.89 -2.09
N GLU A 181 -14.77 13.57 -2.30
CA GLU A 181 -15.24 12.94 -3.53
C GLU A 181 -16.70 12.53 -3.41
N ALA A 182 -17.45 12.66 -4.52
CA ALA A 182 -18.81 12.17 -4.62
C ALA A 182 -18.78 10.66 -4.93
N LEU A 183 -19.14 9.83 -3.94
CA LEU A 183 -19.23 8.38 -4.10
C LEU A 183 -20.54 8.01 -4.78
N LEU A 184 -20.45 7.40 -5.96
CA LEU A 184 -21.62 6.98 -6.72
C LEU A 184 -22.28 5.76 -6.07
N VAL A 185 -23.55 5.89 -5.71
CA VAL A 185 -24.40 4.79 -5.25
C VAL A 185 -25.26 4.35 -6.42
N GLN A 186 -24.87 3.25 -7.06
CA GLN A 186 -25.58 2.67 -8.20
C GLN A 186 -26.31 1.40 -7.79
N SER A 187 -27.59 1.32 -8.14
CA SER A 187 -28.35 0.06 -8.14
C SER A 187 -29.29 0.02 -9.34
N GLN A 188 -29.96 -1.11 -9.54
CA GLN A 188 -30.97 -1.28 -10.59
C GLN A 188 -32.06 -0.18 -10.63
N TYR A 189 -32.30 0.53 -9.52
CA TYR A 189 -33.30 1.60 -9.42
C TYR A 189 -32.73 2.91 -8.87
N MET A 190 -31.40 3.05 -8.80
CA MET A 190 -30.78 4.21 -8.16
C MET A 190 -29.53 4.66 -8.91
N ASN A 191 -29.45 5.96 -9.15
CA ASN A 191 -28.22 6.64 -9.52
C ASN A 191 -28.15 7.93 -8.70
N GLY A 192 -27.25 7.98 -7.73
CA GLY A 192 -27.04 9.16 -6.91
C GLY A 192 -25.63 9.15 -6.33
N SER A 193 -25.32 10.13 -5.50
CA SER A 193 -24.00 10.24 -4.88
C SER A 193 -24.08 10.70 -3.43
N VAL A 194 -23.17 10.19 -2.61
CA VAL A 194 -22.93 10.68 -1.24
C VAL A 194 -21.57 11.36 -1.18
N LEU A 195 -21.46 12.44 -0.42
CA LEU A 195 -20.16 13.08 -0.17
C LEU A 195 -19.38 12.28 0.87
N SER A 196 -18.15 11.88 0.54
CA SER A 196 -17.26 11.24 1.50
C SER A 196 -16.63 12.27 2.46
N SER A 197 -16.37 11.84 3.69
CA SER A 197 -15.51 12.55 4.64
C SER A 197 -14.16 11.84 4.77
N ASP A 198 -13.18 12.49 5.38
CA ASP A 198 -11.94 11.82 5.76
C ASP A 198 -12.26 10.65 6.71
N MET A 199 -11.68 9.49 6.43
CA MET A 199 -11.94 8.26 7.17
C MET A 199 -10.63 7.52 7.43
N ALA A 200 -10.39 7.17 8.69
CA ALA A 200 -9.30 6.26 9.04
C ALA A 200 -9.53 4.88 8.42
N HIS A 201 -8.46 4.11 8.19
CA HIS A 201 -8.58 2.74 7.72
C HIS A 201 -9.48 1.90 8.65
N MET A 202 -10.35 1.08 8.05
CA MET A 202 -11.41 0.27 8.68
C MET A 202 -12.49 1.08 9.42
N GLN A 203 -12.45 2.41 9.36
CA GLN A 203 -13.58 3.20 9.80
C GLN A 203 -14.77 2.92 8.87
N ALA A 204 -15.94 2.76 9.49
CA ALA A 204 -17.20 2.66 8.78
C ALA A 204 -18.14 3.76 9.27
N ILE A 205 -18.86 4.37 8.34
CA ILE A 205 -19.93 5.33 8.62
C ILE A 205 -21.20 4.88 7.91
N ASN A 206 -22.34 5.19 8.52
CA ASN A 206 -23.65 4.95 7.92
C ASN A 206 -24.26 6.30 7.51
N VAL A 207 -24.75 6.35 6.28
CA VAL A 207 -25.46 7.49 5.72
C VAL A 207 -26.85 7.01 5.31
N THR A 208 -27.90 7.77 5.61
CA THR A 208 -29.25 7.38 5.21
C THR A 208 -29.40 7.44 3.69
N CYS A 209 -30.15 6.52 3.10
CA CYS A 209 -30.40 6.54 1.64
C CYS A 209 -31.15 7.80 1.18
N GLU A 210 -31.85 8.48 2.09
CA GLU A 210 -32.48 9.78 1.83
C GLU A 210 -31.47 10.85 1.39
N ASN A 211 -30.22 10.76 1.84
CA ASN A 211 -29.15 11.67 1.40
C ASN A 211 -28.68 11.39 -0.03
N VAL A 212 -28.96 10.20 -0.58
CA VAL A 212 -28.73 9.85 -1.98
C VAL A 212 -29.88 10.39 -2.84
N SER A 213 -31.11 10.16 -2.39
CA SER A 213 -32.34 10.63 -3.04
C SER A 213 -33.52 10.56 -2.06
N GLU A 214 -34.41 11.56 -2.11
CA GLU A 214 -35.56 11.67 -1.20
C GLU A 214 -36.54 10.48 -1.26
N VAL A 215 -36.57 9.76 -2.40
CA VAL A 215 -37.45 8.59 -2.61
C VAL A 215 -36.83 7.27 -2.13
N LEU A 216 -35.71 7.31 -1.42
CA LEU A 216 -35.04 6.11 -0.93
C LEU A 216 -35.10 6.01 0.60
N ARG A 217 -35.12 4.79 1.11
CA ARG A 217 -35.04 4.46 2.55
C ARG A 217 -34.03 3.35 2.79
N GLY A 218 -33.56 3.23 4.03
CA GLY A 218 -32.47 2.33 4.43
C GLY A 218 -31.17 3.09 4.64
N ASP A 219 -30.07 2.35 4.70
CA ASP A 219 -28.73 2.90 4.95
C ASP A 219 -27.74 2.52 3.84
N VAL A 220 -26.79 3.43 3.63
CA VAL A 220 -25.54 3.22 2.88
C VAL A 220 -24.43 3.14 3.91
N GLN A 221 -23.76 1.99 3.99
CA GLN A 221 -22.55 1.83 4.78
C GLN A 221 -21.34 2.09 3.88
N ILE A 222 -20.55 3.07 4.27
CA ILE A 222 -19.29 3.44 3.63
C ILE A 222 -18.18 2.97 4.56
N MET A 223 -17.24 2.19 4.05
CA MET A 223 -16.07 1.70 4.79
C MET A 223 -14.79 2.12 4.06
N CYS A 224 -13.80 2.59 4.81
CA CYS A 224 -12.49 2.87 4.25
C CYS A 224 -11.58 1.64 4.32
N ASP A 225 -11.15 1.11 3.18
CA ASP A 225 -10.20 -0.01 3.10
C ASP A 225 -8.94 0.44 2.35
N TYR A 226 -7.84 0.64 3.08
CA TYR A 226 -6.53 1.06 2.56
C TYR A 226 -6.55 2.24 1.55
N GLY A 227 -7.36 3.25 1.82
CA GLY A 227 -7.50 4.45 0.97
C GLY A 227 -8.60 4.35 -0.09
N ASP A 228 -9.23 3.19 -0.24
CA ASP A 228 -10.36 2.96 -1.14
C ASP A 228 -11.68 2.93 -0.35
N PHE A 229 -12.70 3.63 -0.85
CA PHE A 229 -14.05 3.56 -0.28
C PHE A 229 -14.77 2.30 -0.77
N GLN A 230 -15.20 1.45 0.15
CA GLN A 230 -16.08 0.32 -0.08
C GLN A 230 -17.51 0.72 0.30
N LEU A 231 -18.46 0.52 -0.61
CA LEU A 231 -19.86 0.85 -0.39
C LEU A 231 -20.72 -0.41 -0.36
N THR A 232 -21.55 -0.51 0.68
CA THR A 232 -22.66 -1.46 0.72
C THR A 232 -23.93 -0.71 1.09
N HIS A 233 -25.09 -1.17 0.64
CA HIS A 233 -26.34 -0.47 0.94
C HIS A 233 -27.52 -1.41 1.11
N SER A 234 -28.48 -1.01 1.92
CA SER A 234 -29.79 -1.64 2.06
C SER A 234 -30.91 -0.78 1.47
N CYS A 235 -30.56 0.16 0.59
CA CYS A 235 -31.50 1.12 0.04
C CYS A 235 -32.63 0.46 -0.76
N TYR A 236 -33.84 0.96 -0.57
CA TYR A 236 -35.03 0.60 -1.34
C TYR A 236 -35.86 1.84 -1.66
N SER A 237 -36.58 1.78 -2.78
CA SER A 237 -37.46 2.86 -3.23
C SER A 237 -38.78 2.89 -2.48
N VAL A 238 -39.26 4.11 -2.23
CA VAL A 238 -40.54 4.39 -1.58
C VAL A 238 -41.32 5.45 -2.36
N CYS A 239 -42.63 5.45 -2.20
CA CYS A 239 -43.51 6.49 -2.71
C CYS A 239 -43.81 7.50 -1.61
N LEU A 240 -43.57 8.78 -1.92
CA LEU A 240 -43.73 9.87 -0.97
C LEU A 240 -45.13 10.49 -1.06
N PRO A 241 -45.75 10.90 0.05
CA PRO A 241 -47.00 11.67 0.05
C PRO A 241 -46.95 12.96 -0.78
N SER A 242 -45.76 13.55 -0.94
CA SER A 242 -45.53 14.76 -1.72
C SER A 242 -45.58 14.55 -3.25
N ARG A 243 -45.62 13.29 -3.72
CA ARG A 243 -45.63 12.95 -5.14
C ARG A 243 -46.96 12.26 -5.48
N PRO A 244 -48.01 13.02 -5.85
CA PRO A 244 -49.30 12.44 -6.20
C PRO A 244 -49.21 11.62 -7.49
N ALA A 245 -50.06 10.61 -7.61
CA ALA A 245 -50.38 9.98 -8.89
C ALA A 245 -51.71 10.49 -9.43
N GLN A 246 -51.94 10.26 -10.72
CA GLN A 246 -53.19 10.62 -11.38
C GLN A 246 -54.07 9.38 -11.56
N ALA A 247 -55.29 9.45 -11.04
CA ALA A 247 -56.36 8.50 -11.28
C ALA A 247 -57.37 9.11 -12.26
N THR A 248 -57.65 8.43 -13.37
CA THR A 248 -58.72 8.86 -14.29
C THR A 248 -59.99 8.06 -14.03
N LEU A 249 -61.06 8.73 -13.61
CA LEU A 249 -62.35 8.13 -13.32
C LEU A 249 -63.48 9.00 -13.90
N GLY A 250 -64.42 8.39 -14.61
CA GLY A 250 -65.55 9.12 -15.22
C GLY A 250 -65.13 10.23 -16.19
N GLY A 251 -63.99 10.09 -16.86
CA GLY A 251 -63.42 11.11 -17.77
C GLY A 251 -62.78 12.30 -17.08
N LYS A 252 -62.65 12.30 -15.74
CA LYS A 252 -61.95 13.32 -14.95
C LYS A 252 -60.66 12.75 -14.37
N VAL A 253 -59.63 13.58 -14.29
CA VAL A 253 -58.36 13.26 -13.64
C VAL A 253 -58.40 13.75 -12.20
N HIS A 254 -58.01 12.90 -11.27
CA HIS A 254 -57.95 13.16 -9.84
C HIS A 254 -56.54 12.85 -9.33
N ASP A 255 -56.01 13.71 -8.46
CA ASP A 255 -54.75 13.45 -7.78
C ASP A 255 -54.98 12.53 -6.57
N VAL A 256 -54.14 11.50 -6.44
CA VAL A 256 -54.10 10.59 -5.31
C VAL A 256 -52.76 10.69 -4.61
N ILE A 257 -52.80 10.98 -3.32
CA ILE A 257 -51.61 11.07 -2.46
C ILE A 257 -51.54 9.88 -1.52
N ALA A 258 -50.34 9.33 -1.34
CA ALA A 258 -50.12 8.32 -0.32
C ALA A 258 -50.34 8.93 1.08
N PRO A 259 -51.04 8.25 2.01
CA PRO A 259 -51.29 8.77 3.35
C PRO A 259 -50.01 8.81 4.21
N GLU A 260 -49.04 7.95 3.89
CA GLU A 260 -47.72 7.87 4.51
C GLU A 260 -46.70 7.43 3.46
N VAL A 261 -45.43 7.32 3.85
CA VAL A 261 -44.39 6.78 2.97
C VAL A 261 -44.65 5.29 2.71
N LEU A 262 -44.86 4.92 1.45
CA LEU A 262 -45.14 3.54 1.06
C LEU A 262 -43.90 2.86 0.50
N ALA A 263 -43.50 1.73 1.07
CA ALA A 263 -42.46 0.90 0.47
C ALA A 263 -42.89 0.35 -0.90
N THR A 264 -41.96 0.21 -1.84
CA THR A 264 -42.24 -0.43 -3.13
C THR A 264 -42.90 -1.80 -2.95
N GLY A 265 -43.93 -2.07 -3.76
CA GLY A 265 -44.77 -3.26 -3.68
C GLY A 265 -45.91 -3.17 -2.65
N ARG A 266 -45.96 -2.12 -1.82
CA ARG A 266 -47.11 -1.84 -0.94
C ARG A 266 -48.15 -0.98 -1.66
N GLY A 267 -49.35 -1.00 -1.12
CA GLY A 267 -50.49 -0.26 -1.66
C GLY A 267 -51.61 -0.13 -0.64
N TYR A 268 -52.64 0.62 -1.03
CA TYR A 268 -53.85 0.85 -0.25
C TYR A 268 -55.03 1.08 -1.19
N PHE A 269 -56.24 1.03 -0.63
CA PHE A 269 -57.48 1.18 -1.39
C PHE A 269 -58.21 2.46 -0.97
N LEU A 270 -58.77 3.17 -1.94
CA LEU A 270 -59.66 4.31 -1.74
C LEU A 270 -61.02 4.00 -2.37
N PRO A 271 -62.16 4.30 -1.73
CA PRO A 271 -63.47 4.05 -2.32
C PRO A 271 -63.71 4.99 -3.51
N CYS A 272 -64.30 4.49 -4.60
CA CYS A 272 -64.48 5.28 -5.83
C CYS A 272 -65.39 6.52 -5.65
N ASN A 273 -66.34 6.44 -4.70
CA ASN A 273 -67.25 7.52 -4.36
C ASN A 273 -66.55 8.75 -3.74
N ASP A 274 -65.30 8.60 -3.25
CA ASP A 274 -64.49 9.74 -2.78
C ASP A 274 -64.04 10.64 -3.95
N PHE A 275 -63.97 10.11 -5.17
CA PHE A 275 -63.53 10.83 -6.37
C PHE A 275 -64.71 11.35 -7.21
N VAL A 276 -65.67 10.46 -7.50
CA VAL A 276 -66.82 10.76 -8.34
C VAL A 276 -68.06 10.15 -7.69
N ALA A 277 -69.04 11.00 -7.36
CA ALA A 277 -70.31 10.54 -6.83
C ALA A 277 -71.02 9.58 -7.80
N ASN A 278 -71.69 8.55 -7.25
CA ASN A 278 -72.37 7.48 -7.99
C ASN A 278 -71.42 6.47 -8.68
N TYR A 279 -70.22 6.27 -8.12
CA TYR A 279 -69.35 5.14 -8.47
C TYR A 279 -69.12 4.28 -7.23
N SER A 280 -69.23 2.96 -7.37
CA SER A 280 -68.87 1.96 -6.35
C SER A 280 -67.61 1.21 -6.75
N GLY A 281 -67.05 0.48 -5.78
CA GLY A 281 -65.77 -0.23 -5.89
C GLY A 281 -64.64 0.49 -5.18
N THR A 282 -63.40 0.14 -5.54
CA THR A 282 -62.19 0.72 -4.95
C THR A 282 -61.15 1.05 -6.01
N VAL A 283 -60.48 2.18 -5.87
CA VAL A 283 -59.23 2.48 -6.58
C VAL A 283 -58.10 1.78 -5.83
N ASN A 284 -57.34 0.91 -6.51
CA ASN A 284 -56.14 0.27 -5.96
C ASN A 284 -54.92 1.15 -6.24
N ILE A 285 -54.30 1.68 -5.20
CA ILE A 285 -53.08 2.46 -5.29
C ILE A 285 -51.90 1.57 -4.91
N SER A 286 -50.91 1.45 -5.80
CA SER A 286 -49.69 0.67 -5.54
C SER A 286 -48.44 1.52 -5.76
N CYS A 287 -47.41 1.26 -4.97
CA CYS A 287 -46.11 1.90 -5.13
C CYS A 287 -45.18 1.00 -5.96
N LEU A 288 -44.68 1.48 -7.09
CA LEU A 288 -43.74 0.76 -7.94
C LEU A 288 -42.55 1.66 -8.30
N ALA A 289 -41.35 1.28 -7.86
CA ALA A 289 -40.11 1.96 -8.21
C ALA A 289 -40.11 3.49 -7.92
N SER A 290 -40.74 3.90 -6.81
CA SER A 290 -40.95 5.30 -6.39
C SER A 290 -42.11 6.04 -7.06
N ASP A 291 -42.84 5.39 -7.96
CA ASP A 291 -44.03 5.95 -8.59
C ASP A 291 -45.30 5.34 -7.98
N LEU A 292 -46.24 6.20 -7.63
CA LEU A 292 -47.60 5.76 -7.29
C LEU A 292 -48.34 5.43 -8.58
N LEU A 293 -48.99 4.27 -8.60
CA LEU A 293 -49.83 3.82 -9.69
C LEU A 293 -51.25 3.65 -9.18
N ALA A 294 -52.19 4.36 -9.81
CA ALA A 294 -53.60 4.29 -9.48
C ALA A 294 -54.34 3.44 -10.49
N ASN A 295 -54.87 2.29 -10.06
CA ASN A 295 -55.71 1.45 -10.88
C ASN A 295 -57.19 1.65 -10.54
N THR A 296 -57.95 2.19 -11.50
CA THR A 296 -59.39 2.47 -11.39
C THR A 296 -60.27 1.37 -12.02
N SER A 297 -59.69 0.22 -12.40
CA SER A 297 -60.42 -0.87 -13.08
C SER A 297 -61.63 -1.41 -12.33
N ASP A 298 -61.60 -1.34 -11.00
CA ASP A 298 -62.64 -1.89 -10.14
C ASP A 298 -63.73 -0.87 -9.80
N CYS A 299 -63.62 0.37 -10.32
CA CYS A 299 -64.63 1.39 -10.16
C CYS A 299 -65.71 1.27 -11.24
N LEU A 300 -66.94 1.01 -10.82
CA LEU A 300 -68.10 0.91 -11.70
C LEU A 300 -69.11 2.01 -11.34
N PRO A 301 -69.82 2.60 -12.33
CA PRO A 301 -70.97 3.45 -12.03
C PRO A 301 -71.98 2.66 -11.20
N ASP A 302 -72.53 3.27 -10.15
CA ASP A 302 -73.55 2.65 -9.33
C ASP A 302 -74.72 2.23 -10.22
N PRO A 303 -75.33 1.04 -9.98
CA PRO A 303 -76.55 0.68 -10.67
C PRO A 303 -77.54 1.81 -10.43
N CYS A 304 -78.18 2.29 -11.50
CA CYS A 304 -79.19 3.33 -11.39
C CYS A 304 -80.15 2.90 -10.27
N GLN A 305 -80.22 3.69 -9.20
CA GLN A 305 -81.33 3.53 -8.27
C GLN A 305 -82.55 3.91 -9.09
N ASP A 306 -83.17 2.90 -9.69
CA ASP A 306 -84.55 2.99 -10.08
C ASP A 306 -85.25 3.38 -8.78
N GLU A 307 -85.56 4.67 -8.63
CA GLU A 307 -86.65 5.07 -7.76
C GLU A 307 -87.84 4.29 -8.30
N ILE A 308 -88.07 3.08 -7.78
CA ILE A 308 -89.34 2.40 -7.88
C ILE A 308 -90.27 3.30 -7.07
N ARG A 309 -90.72 4.39 -7.69
CA ARG A 309 -91.88 5.11 -7.24
C ARG A 309 -92.98 4.08 -7.35
N SER A 310 -93.37 3.50 -6.21
CA SER A 310 -94.63 2.78 -6.11
C SER A 310 -95.69 3.73 -6.66
N ILE A 311 -96.19 3.43 -7.85
CA ILE A 311 -97.28 4.18 -8.46
C ILE A 311 -98.47 3.96 -7.51
N SER A 312 -98.73 4.90 -6.60
CA SER A 312 -100.02 4.96 -5.93
C SER A 312 -101.04 5.28 -7.01
N HIS A 313 -102.13 4.53 -7.00
CA HIS A 313 -103.12 4.38 -8.04
C HIS A 313 -103.97 5.66 -8.28
N GLU A 314 -103.37 6.83 -8.52
CA GLU A 314 -104.08 8.09 -8.79
C GLU A 314 -103.29 8.97 -9.80
N GLY A 315 -103.20 8.49 -11.04
CA GLY A 315 -103.47 9.31 -12.23
C GLY A 315 -102.73 10.63 -12.51
N LYS A 316 -101.51 10.88 -12.02
CA LYS A 316 -100.68 11.99 -12.53
C LYS A 316 -99.22 11.61 -12.75
N ALA A 317 -98.81 11.63 -14.03
CA ALA A 317 -97.43 11.42 -14.47
C ALA A 317 -96.52 12.59 -14.02
N VAL A 318 -95.36 12.26 -13.46
CA VAL A 318 -94.27 13.19 -13.12
C VAL A 318 -93.06 12.78 -13.97
N PRO A 319 -92.26 13.73 -14.49
CA PRO A 319 -91.23 13.43 -15.48
C PRO A 319 -90.16 12.47 -14.94
N LEU A 320 -89.89 11.43 -15.72
CA LEU A 320 -88.73 10.55 -15.59
C LEU A 320 -87.47 11.40 -15.73
N LYS A 321 -86.71 11.51 -14.63
CA LYS A 321 -85.35 12.03 -14.65
C LYS A 321 -84.52 11.02 -15.44
N HIS A 322 -84.24 11.35 -16.70
CA HIS A 322 -83.40 10.53 -17.57
C HIS A 322 -81.99 10.45 -16.96
N CYS A 323 -81.58 9.26 -16.55
CA CYS A 323 -80.17 8.92 -16.49
C CYS A 323 -79.67 8.87 -17.94
N ASN A 324 -79.09 9.98 -18.42
CA ASN A 324 -78.34 9.96 -19.67
C ASN A 324 -77.09 9.12 -19.46
N TYR A 325 -77.21 7.81 -19.62
CA TYR A 325 -76.08 6.93 -19.84
C TYR A 325 -75.59 7.20 -21.26
N ILE A 326 -74.73 8.20 -21.41
CA ILE A 326 -73.98 8.39 -22.65
C ILE A 326 -72.93 7.28 -22.66
N GLU A 327 -73.27 6.13 -23.26
CA GLU A 327 -72.28 5.16 -23.74
C GLU A 327 -71.45 5.83 -24.85
N GLN A 328 -70.56 6.76 -24.51
CA GLN A 328 -69.50 7.18 -25.43
C GLN A 328 -68.25 6.37 -25.11
N GLY A 329 -68.21 5.18 -25.70
CA GLY A 329 -66.99 4.54 -26.20
C GLY A 329 -65.84 4.34 -25.21
N LEU A 330 -65.97 3.40 -24.27
CA LEU A 330 -64.81 2.74 -23.67
C LEU A 330 -64.50 1.44 -24.43
N ARG A 331 -63.73 1.58 -25.52
CA ARG A 331 -62.82 0.53 -25.99
C ARG A 331 -61.44 1.14 -26.22
N THR A 332 -60.45 0.47 -25.63
CA THR A 332 -59.00 0.51 -25.88
C THR A 332 -58.25 1.79 -25.51
N GLY A 333 -57.52 1.71 -24.41
CA GLY A 333 -56.50 2.69 -24.04
C GLY A 333 -55.76 2.30 -22.77
N ALA A 334 -55.24 1.07 -22.69
CA ALA A 334 -54.19 0.75 -21.73
C ALA A 334 -52.96 1.61 -22.09
N SER A 335 -52.83 2.75 -21.41
CA SER A 335 -51.66 3.61 -21.53
C SER A 335 -50.49 2.93 -20.83
N VAL A 336 -49.54 2.44 -21.63
CA VAL A 336 -48.20 2.10 -21.18
C VAL A 336 -47.45 3.41 -21.01
N THR A 337 -47.10 3.73 -19.77
CA THR A 337 -46.22 4.84 -19.42
C THR A 337 -44.85 4.62 -20.05
N LYS A 338 -44.40 5.59 -20.85
CA LYS A 338 -43.01 5.69 -21.33
C LYS A 338 -42.16 6.25 -20.18
N HIS A 339 -41.18 5.50 -19.72
CA HIS A 339 -40.07 6.04 -18.93
C HIS A 339 -38.93 6.43 -19.87
N ALA A 340 -38.41 7.64 -19.67
CA ALA A 340 -37.05 8.04 -20.02
C ALA A 340 -36.22 8.01 -18.72
#